data_AF-A0A2N1TVB9-F1
#
_entry.id   AF-A0A2N1TVB9-F1
#
_cell.length_a   1.000
_cell.length_b   1.000
_cell.length_c   1.000
_cell.angle_alpha   90.00
_cell.angle_beta   90.00
_cell.angle_gamma   90.00
#
_symmetry.space_group_name_H-M   'P 1'
#
loop_
_entity.id
_entity.type
_entity.pdbx_description
1 polymer ?
#
loop_
_entity_poly.entity_id
_entity_poly.type
_entity_poly.pdbx_seq_one_letter_code
_entity_poly.pdbx_strand_id
1 'polypeptide(L)'
;MNKLRGSLKILIVFAIGAVLGLISIIIPPLWIVDVKAYESPLFPMVRTGIEGMSEWSLLFLFLSGMLLGIIYPKRQPLYGRLLGVIYPKHELLWGISTMSLFPILAFIEMSVMPNSRNLWPIEFVIYGFCTIPGIIGAYIGAFIRRKLIPGR
;
A
#
# COMPACT_ATOMS: atom_id res chain seq x y z
N MET A 1 -6.23 -16.70 -24.11
CA MET A 1 -7.14 -16.57 -22.95
C MET A 1 -6.46 -16.62 -21.58
N ASN A 2 -5.54 -17.55 -21.28
CA ASN A 2 -4.96 -17.69 -19.92
C ASN A 2 -4.11 -16.48 -19.45
N LYS A 3 -3.41 -15.78 -20.35
CA LYS A 3 -2.61 -14.59 -20.02
C LYS A 3 -3.46 -13.42 -19.52
N LEU A 4 -4.60 -13.16 -20.17
CA LEU A 4 -5.53 -12.07 -19.81
C LEU A 4 -6.12 -12.28 -18.41
N ARG A 5 -6.47 -13.52 -18.07
CA ARG A 5 -6.99 -13.90 -16.74
C ARG A 5 -5.96 -13.70 -15.62
N GLY A 6 -4.67 -13.91 -15.92
CA GLY A 6 -3.58 -13.67 -14.98
C GLY A 6 -3.36 -12.18 -14.70
N SER A 7 -3.36 -11.35 -15.74
CA SER A 7 -3.22 -9.89 -15.59
C SER A 7 -4.38 -9.27 -14.83
N LEU A 8 -5.62 -9.72 -15.10
CA LEU A 8 -6.81 -9.25 -14.39
C LEU A 8 -6.72 -9.54 -12.88
N LYS A 9 -6.24 -10.74 -12.50
CA LYS A 9 -6.04 -11.07 -11.07
C LYS A 9 -5.04 -10.15 -10.40
N ILE A 10 -3.93 -9.83 -11.06
CA ILE A 10 -2.91 -8.92 -10.50
C ILE A 10 -3.52 -7.52 -10.28
N LEU A 11 -4.27 -7.01 -11.26
CA LEU A 11 -4.94 -5.73 -11.15
C LEU A 11 -5.93 -5.69 -9.97
N ILE A 12 -6.73 -6.74 -9.80
CA ILE A 12 -7.68 -6.85 -8.68
C ILE A 12 -6.94 -6.85 -7.34
N VAL A 13 -5.87 -7.63 -7.20
CA VAL A 13 -5.08 -7.67 -5.95
C VAL A 13 -4.45 -6.31 -5.66
N PHE A 14 -3.94 -5.64 -6.69
CA PHE A 14 -3.37 -4.31 -6.55
C PHE A 14 -4.43 -3.28 -6.09
N ALA A 15 -5.63 -3.33 -6.68
CA ALA A 15 -6.74 -2.47 -6.28
C ALA A 15 -7.19 -2.74 -4.83
N ILE A 16 -7.29 -4.01 -4.44
CA ILE A 16 -7.57 -4.41 -3.05
C ILE A 16 -6.51 -3.85 -2.10
N GLY A 17 -5.23 -4.00 -2.46
CA GLY A 17 -4.13 -3.50 -1.64
C GLY A 17 -4.19 -2.00 -1.45
N ALA A 18 -4.51 -1.26 -2.51
CA ALA A 18 -4.64 0.19 -2.44
C ALA A 18 -5.81 0.64 -1.56
N VAL A 19 -6.96 -0.03 -1.63
CA VAL A 19 -8.08 0.23 -0.73
C VAL A 19 -7.72 -0.10 0.72
N LEU A 20 -7.05 -1.23 0.98
CA LEU A 20 -6.61 -1.61 2.32
C LEU A 20 -5.63 -0.58 2.91
N GLY A 21 -4.71 -0.07 2.12
CA GLY A 21 -3.78 0.95 2.60
C GLY A 21 -4.46 2.31 2.81
N LEU A 22 -5.44 2.68 1.98
CA LEU A 22 -6.29 3.84 2.23
C LEU A 22 -7.00 3.74 3.59
N ILE A 23 -7.63 2.59 3.85
CA ILE A 23 -8.28 2.28 5.13
C ILE A 23 -7.28 2.34 6.29
N SER A 24 -6.07 1.81 6.08
CA SER A 24 -5.01 1.76 7.11
C SER A 24 -4.53 3.15 7.55
N ILE A 25 -4.58 4.14 6.66
CA ILE A 25 -4.21 5.53 6.99
C ILE A 25 -5.40 6.31 7.55
N ILE A 26 -6.61 6.10 7.02
CA ILE A 26 -7.78 6.91 7.38
C ILE A 26 -8.39 6.49 8.73
N ILE A 27 -8.50 5.17 9.00
CA ILE A 27 -9.22 4.70 10.20
C ILE A 27 -8.53 5.13 11.50
N PRO A 28 -7.21 4.91 11.70
CA PRO A 28 -6.61 5.17 13.01
C PRO A 28 -6.73 6.62 13.49
N PRO A 29 -6.47 7.64 12.66
CA PRO A 29 -6.60 9.02 13.10
C PRO A 29 -8.05 9.43 13.40
N LEU A 30 -9.02 8.87 12.66
CA LEU A 30 -10.44 9.19 12.83
C LEU A 30 -11.11 8.46 14.00
N TRP A 31 -10.67 7.25 14.34
CA TRP A 31 -11.38 6.39 15.31
C TRP A 31 -10.56 6.07 16.56
N ILE A 32 -9.23 6.11 16.48
CA ILE A 32 -8.34 5.73 17.59
C ILE A 32 -7.77 6.98 18.26
N VAL A 33 -7.29 7.93 17.46
CA VAL A 33 -6.66 9.16 17.96
C VAL A 33 -7.65 10.31 18.08
N ASP A 34 -8.81 10.21 17.42
CA ASP A 34 -9.88 11.21 17.41
C ASP A 34 -9.37 12.61 17.00
N VAL A 35 -8.63 12.66 15.89
CA VAL A 35 -8.07 13.90 15.35
C VAL A 35 -9.18 14.68 14.66
N LYS A 36 -9.24 15.99 14.92
CA LYS A 36 -10.17 16.89 14.23
C LYS A 36 -9.96 16.81 12.72
N ALA A 37 -11.05 16.71 11.97
CA ALA A 37 -11.00 16.66 10.51
C ALA A 37 -10.31 17.90 9.94
N TYR A 38 -9.31 17.66 9.09
CA TYR A 38 -8.61 18.71 8.36
C TYR A 38 -9.42 19.17 7.15
N GLU A 39 -9.34 20.46 6.85
CA GLU A 39 -9.95 21.01 5.65
C GLU A 39 -9.07 20.71 4.42
N SER A 40 -9.53 19.80 3.57
CA SER A 40 -9.03 19.63 2.19
C SER A 40 -10.18 19.94 1.21
N PRO A 41 -9.89 20.51 0.04
CA PRO A 41 -10.90 20.81 -0.96
C PRO A 41 -11.56 19.57 -1.58
N LEU A 42 -10.84 18.44 -1.69
CA LEU A 42 -11.33 17.25 -2.40
C LEU A 42 -11.40 16.01 -1.51
N PHE A 43 -10.36 15.75 -0.72
CA PHE A 43 -10.24 14.51 0.05
C PHE A 43 -9.95 14.78 1.53
N PRO A 44 -10.88 15.43 2.28
CA PRO A 44 -10.65 15.80 3.69
C PRO A 44 -10.33 14.61 4.59
N MET A 45 -10.93 13.44 4.34
CA MET A 45 -10.64 12.21 5.10
C MET A 45 -9.21 11.70 4.86
N VAL A 46 -8.74 11.76 3.61
CA VAL A 46 -7.38 11.31 3.24
C VAL A 46 -6.36 12.24 3.87
N ARG A 47 -6.60 13.54 3.78
CA ARG A 47 -5.75 14.57 4.40
C ARG A 47 -5.69 14.44 5.91
N THR A 48 -6.85 14.21 6.55
CA THR A 48 -6.90 13.92 7.99
C THR A 48 -6.12 12.66 8.33
N GLY A 49 -6.20 11.63 7.49
CA GLY A 49 -5.42 10.40 7.65
C GLY A 49 -3.91 10.63 7.59
N ILE A 50 -3.43 11.46 6.65
CA ILE A 50 -2.01 11.74 6.44
C ILE A 50 -1.46 12.66 7.53
N GLU A 51 -2.14 13.78 7.80
CA GLU A 51 -1.68 14.76 8.79
C GLU A 51 -1.86 14.27 10.23
N GLY A 52 -2.90 13.45 10.48
CA GLY A 52 -3.16 12.78 11.75
C GLY A 52 -2.48 11.41 11.88
N MET A 53 -1.57 11.06 10.97
CA MET A 53 -0.97 9.72 10.92
C MET A 53 -0.31 9.36 12.25
N SER A 54 -0.65 8.18 12.77
CA SER A 54 -0.15 7.67 14.05
C SER A 54 0.61 6.36 13.86
N GLU A 55 1.25 5.88 14.93
CA GLU A 55 1.92 4.58 14.94
C GLU A 55 0.96 3.43 14.57
N TRP A 56 -0.34 3.57 14.90
CA TRP A 56 -1.39 2.63 14.51
C TRP A 56 -1.57 2.54 12.99
N SER A 57 -1.44 3.66 12.28
CA SER A 57 -1.49 3.67 10.82
C SER A 57 -0.35 2.85 10.22
N LEU A 58 0.86 2.94 10.78
CA LEU A 58 2.01 2.14 10.36
C LEU A 58 1.79 0.65 10.64
N LEU A 59 1.23 0.30 11.80
CA LEU A 59 0.87 -1.07 12.12
C LEU A 59 -0.19 -1.62 11.16
N PHE A 60 -1.22 -0.84 10.82
CA PHE A 60 -2.27 -1.28 9.91
C PHE A 60 -1.76 -1.45 8.48
N LEU A 61 -0.83 -0.58 8.03
CA LEU A 61 -0.15 -0.76 6.75
C LEU A 61 0.66 -2.05 6.71
N PHE A 62 1.40 -2.32 7.79
CA PHE A 62 2.12 -3.58 7.94
C PHE A 62 1.17 -4.78 7.86
N LEU A 63 0.06 -4.77 8.61
CA LEU A 63 -0.93 -5.84 8.60
C LEU A 63 -1.59 -6.00 7.22
N SER A 64 -1.91 -4.90 6.54
CA SER A 64 -2.46 -4.91 5.18
C SER A 64 -1.50 -5.56 4.19
N GLY A 65 -0.23 -5.16 4.21
CA GLY A 65 0.81 -5.82 3.42
C GLY A 65 0.91 -7.31 3.76
N MET A 66 0.93 -7.67 5.04
CA MET A 66 1.02 -9.05 5.51
C MET A 66 -0.16 -9.90 5.03
N LEU A 67 -1.39 -9.39 5.11
CA LEU A 67 -2.58 -10.07 4.59
C LEU A 67 -2.45 -10.34 3.09
N LEU A 68 -2.03 -9.36 2.29
CA LEU A 68 -1.80 -9.55 0.86
C LEU A 68 -0.72 -10.61 0.59
N GLY A 69 0.36 -10.60 1.37
CA GLY A 69 1.43 -11.61 1.30
C GLY A 69 0.94 -13.03 1.65
N ILE A 70 0.03 -13.15 2.62
CA ILE A 70 -0.57 -14.43 3.03
C ILE A 70 -1.57 -14.94 2.00
N ILE A 71 -2.42 -14.07 1.45
CA ILE A 71 -3.54 -14.45 0.57
C ILE A 71 -3.05 -14.69 -0.85
N TYR A 72 -2.12 -13.87 -1.34
CA TYR A 72 -1.60 -13.94 -2.71
C TYR A 72 -0.08 -14.24 -2.75
N PRO A 73 0.37 -15.36 -2.12
CA PRO A 73 1.76 -15.77 -2.15
C PRO A 73 2.09 -16.24 -3.57
N LYS A 74 2.79 -15.44 -4.37
CA LYS A 74 3.31 -15.99 -5.64
C LYS A 74 4.64 -16.68 -5.38
N ARG A 75 4.69 -17.97 -5.67
CA ARG A 75 5.91 -18.79 -5.56
C ARG A 75 6.70 -18.61 -6.85
N GLN A 76 7.55 -17.59 -6.92
CA GLN A 76 8.58 -17.58 -7.97
C GLN A 76 9.72 -18.52 -7.52
N PRO A 77 10.19 -19.42 -8.40
CA PRO A 77 11.31 -20.29 -8.08
C PRO A 77 12.57 -19.46 -7.85
N LEU A 78 13.36 -19.88 -6.86
CA LEU A 78 14.60 -19.26 -6.41
C LEU A 78 15.65 -19.08 -7.53
N TYR A 79 15.47 -19.73 -8.69
CA TYR A 79 16.41 -19.75 -9.82
C TYR A 79 16.61 -18.40 -10.54
N GLY A 80 15.70 -17.43 -10.39
CA GLY A 80 15.93 -16.06 -10.86
C GLY A 80 17.05 -15.32 -10.09
N ARG A 81 17.50 -15.87 -8.95
CA ARG A 81 18.56 -15.30 -8.10
C ARG A 81 19.95 -15.33 -8.75
N LEU A 82 20.17 -16.23 -9.73
CA LEU A 82 21.47 -16.41 -10.38
C LEU A 82 21.74 -15.41 -11.53
N LEU A 83 20.68 -14.88 -12.17
CA LEU A 83 20.79 -14.06 -13.38
C LEU A 83 20.61 -12.56 -13.17
N GLY A 84 20.49 -12.08 -11.92
CA GLY A 84 20.56 -10.64 -11.59
C GLY A 84 19.46 -9.76 -12.22
N VAL A 85 18.46 -10.32 -12.89
CA VAL A 85 17.35 -9.54 -13.43
C VAL A 85 16.41 -9.18 -12.30
N ILE A 86 16.41 -7.89 -11.92
CA ILE A 86 15.55 -7.31 -10.88
C ILE A 86 14.10 -7.29 -11.41
N TYR A 87 13.47 -8.46 -11.46
CA TYR A 87 12.02 -8.50 -11.52
C TYR A 87 11.51 -8.12 -10.12
N PRO A 88 10.65 -7.09 -9.99
CA PRO A 88 10.07 -6.77 -8.69
C PRO A 88 9.35 -8.02 -8.18
N LYS A 89 9.82 -8.54 -7.04
CA LYS A 89 9.18 -9.63 -6.32
C LYS A 89 7.72 -9.23 -6.12
N HIS A 90 6.76 -10.13 -6.37
CA HIS A 90 5.34 -9.77 -6.28
C HIS A 90 4.97 -9.25 -4.88
N GLU A 91 5.70 -9.66 -3.85
CA GLU A 91 5.62 -9.15 -2.48
C GLU A 91 5.92 -7.65 -2.40
N LEU A 92 6.90 -7.17 -3.17
CA LEU A 92 7.18 -5.73 -3.30
C LEU A 92 5.99 -5.01 -3.94
N LEU A 93 5.37 -5.59 -4.99
CA LEU A 93 4.19 -4.99 -5.62
C LEU A 93 3.00 -4.93 -4.68
N TRP A 94 2.79 -5.97 -3.84
CA TRP A 94 1.73 -5.98 -2.84
C TRP A 94 1.98 -4.95 -1.73
N GLY A 95 3.24 -4.77 -1.31
CA GLY A 95 3.61 -3.70 -0.39
C GLY A 95 3.41 -2.31 -0.99
N ILE A 96 3.88 -2.09 -2.22
CA ILE A 96 3.71 -0.81 -2.94
C ILE A 96 2.23 -0.48 -3.15
N SER A 97 1.40 -1.50 -3.43
CA SER A 97 -0.02 -1.27 -3.67
C SER A 97 -0.73 -0.60 -2.50
N THR A 98 -0.29 -0.80 -1.25
CA THR A 98 -0.96 -0.18 -0.10
C THR A 98 -0.86 1.35 -0.13
N MET A 99 0.20 1.90 -0.73
CA MET A 99 0.41 3.33 -0.80
C MET A 99 0.13 3.92 -2.18
N SER A 100 -0.23 3.12 -3.18
CA SER A 100 -0.31 3.61 -4.57
C SER A 100 -1.43 4.62 -4.83
N LEU A 101 -2.51 4.62 -4.05
CA LEU A 101 -3.60 5.58 -4.22
C LEU A 101 -3.23 6.99 -3.75
N PHE A 102 -2.38 7.13 -2.74
CA PHE A 102 -2.01 8.43 -2.16
C PHE A 102 -1.37 9.41 -3.13
N PRO A 103 -0.31 9.06 -3.89
CA PRO A 103 0.25 9.96 -4.89
C PRO A 103 -0.76 10.27 -6.00
N ILE A 104 -1.64 9.33 -6.38
CA ILE A 104 -2.69 9.57 -7.38
C ILE A 104 -3.68 10.63 -6.86
N LEU A 105 -4.14 10.49 -5.62
CA LEU A 105 -5.07 11.43 -5.00
C LEU A 105 -4.44 12.82 -4.82
N ALA A 106 -3.18 12.87 -4.41
CA ALA A 106 -2.43 14.12 -4.31
C ALA A 106 -2.27 14.81 -5.67
N PHE A 107 -1.97 14.05 -6.74
CA PHE A 107 -1.92 14.61 -8.10
C PHE A 107 -3.27 15.13 -8.59
N ILE A 108 -4.36 14.42 -8.28
CA ILE A 108 -5.72 14.88 -8.61
C ILE A 108 -6.00 16.20 -7.88
N GLU A 109 -5.68 16.28 -6.59
CA GLU A 109 -5.88 17.50 -5.80
C GLU A 109 -5.07 18.68 -6.35
N MET A 110 -3.79 18.45 -6.69
CA MET A 110 -2.93 19.45 -7.34
C MET A 110 -3.47 19.92 -8.69
N SER A 111 -4.02 19.01 -9.49
CA SER A 111 -4.51 19.30 -10.84
C SER A 111 -5.82 20.09 -10.83
N VAL A 112 -6.72 19.78 -9.88
CA VAL A 112 -8.02 20.44 -9.76
C VAL A 112 -7.91 21.75 -8.98
N MET A 113 -7.09 21.79 -7.93
CA MET A 113 -6.87 22.97 -7.10
C MET A 113 -5.37 23.22 -6.85
N PRO A 114 -4.68 23.91 -7.78
CA PRO A 114 -3.25 24.21 -7.67
C PRO A 114 -2.88 25.06 -6.45
N ASN A 115 -3.83 25.85 -5.93
CA ASN A 115 -3.65 26.68 -4.73
C ASN A 115 -3.95 25.91 -3.43
N SER A 116 -4.20 24.61 -3.49
CA SER A 116 -4.30 23.79 -2.28
C SER A 116 -2.98 23.87 -1.52
N ARG A 117 -3.05 24.10 -0.21
CA ARG A 117 -1.87 24.08 0.68
C ARG A 117 -1.43 22.63 0.88
N ASN A 118 -1.03 21.93 -0.16
CA ASN A 118 -0.45 20.58 -0.02
C ASN A 118 1.02 20.69 0.42
N LEU A 119 1.56 19.59 0.93
CA LEU A 119 2.96 19.52 1.36
C LEU A 119 3.85 19.07 0.21
N TRP A 120 3.52 19.45 -1.03
CA TRP A 120 4.33 19.06 -2.17
C TRP A 120 5.70 19.76 -2.12
N PRO A 121 6.83 19.07 -2.36
CA PRO A 121 6.97 17.66 -2.76
C PRO A 121 7.19 16.66 -1.60
N ILE A 122 7.33 17.16 -0.36
CA ILE A 122 7.70 16.32 0.79
C ILE A 122 6.67 15.24 1.13
N GLU A 123 5.40 15.50 0.81
CA GLU A 123 4.30 14.54 0.91
C GLU A 123 4.59 13.22 0.18
N PHE A 124 5.26 13.27 -0.97
CA PHE A 124 5.59 12.07 -1.73
C PHE A 124 6.72 11.27 -1.09
N VAL A 125 7.65 11.97 -0.45
CA VAL A 125 8.71 11.34 0.34
C VAL A 125 8.09 10.60 1.53
N ILE A 126 7.11 11.22 2.20
CA ILE A 126 6.35 10.58 3.30
C ILE A 126 5.64 9.33 2.79
N TYR A 127 4.94 9.38 1.66
CA TYR A 127 4.29 8.20 1.08
C TYR A 127 5.30 7.08 0.77
N GLY A 128 6.49 7.44 0.29
CA GLY A 128 7.60 6.51 0.10
C GLY A 128 7.99 5.80 1.40
N PHE A 129 8.18 6.55 2.48
CA PHE A 129 8.48 5.98 3.80
C PHE A 129 7.34 5.11 4.33
N CYS A 130 6.08 5.56 4.21
CA CYS A 130 4.92 4.81 4.67
C CYS A 130 4.66 3.54 3.85
N THR A 131 5.28 3.40 2.68
CA THR A 131 5.23 2.16 1.90
C THR A 131 6.07 1.05 2.55
N ILE A 132 7.11 1.40 3.31
CA ILE A 132 8.07 0.44 3.90
C ILE A 132 7.37 -0.57 4.81
N PRO A 133 6.52 -0.18 5.79
CA PRO A 133 5.78 -1.15 6.61
C PRO A 133 4.95 -2.14 5.79
N GLY A 134 4.27 -1.67 4.73
CA GLY A 134 3.48 -2.52 3.84
C GLY A 134 4.34 -3.54 3.08
N ILE A 135 5.51 -3.13 2.62
CA ILE A 135 6.49 -4.03 1.99
C ILE A 135 6.97 -5.09 2.97
N ILE A 136 7.41 -4.70 4.17
CA ILE A 136 7.89 -5.64 5.20
C ILE A 136 6.78 -6.64 5.53
N GLY A 137 5.56 -6.15 5.76
CA GLY A 137 4.38 -6.98 5.99
C GLY A 137 4.19 -8.01 4.89
N ALA A 138 4.18 -7.60 3.63
CA ALA A 138 3.99 -8.50 2.49
C ALA A 138 5.05 -9.60 2.40
N TYR A 139 6.32 -9.29 2.68
CA TYR A 139 7.38 -10.29 2.75
C TYR A 139 7.18 -11.29 3.89
N ILE A 140 6.84 -10.80 5.09
CA ILE A 140 6.59 -11.65 6.25
C ILE A 140 5.37 -12.54 6.01
N GLY A 141 4.28 -11.99 5.48
CA GLY A 141 3.06 -12.73 5.18
C GLY A 141 3.31 -13.85 4.16
N ALA A 142 4.04 -13.54 3.09
CA ALA A 142 4.44 -14.54 2.10
C ALA A 142 5.35 -15.61 2.70
N PHE A 143 6.27 -15.24 3.59
CA PHE A 143 7.16 -16.17 4.30
C PHE A 143 6.38 -17.12 5.22
N ILE A 144 5.47 -16.59 6.05
CA ILE A 144 4.59 -17.36 6.93
C ILE A 144 3.81 -18.38 6.11
N ARG A 145 3.16 -17.93 5.04
CA ARG A 145 2.35 -18.78 4.16
C ARG A 145 3.15 -19.91 3.51
N ARG A 146 4.39 -19.62 3.08
CA ARG A 146 5.30 -20.63 2.50
C ARG A 146 5.75 -21.68 3.52
N LYS A 147 5.95 -21.28 4.78
CA LYS A 147 6.34 -22.20 5.86
C LYS A 147 5.17 -23.05 6.37
N LEU A 148 3.99 -22.44 6.54
CA LEU A 148 2.82 -23.10 7.13
C LEU A 148 2.03 -23.95 6.13
N ILE A 149 2.05 -23.59 4.85
CA ILE A 149 1.37 -24.35 3.78
C ILE A 149 2.39 -24.69 2.67
N PRO A 150 3.39 -25.54 2.95
CA PRO A 150 4.33 -25.98 1.95
C PRO A 150 3.64 -26.99 1.03
N GLY A 151 3.36 -26.63 -0.22
CA GLY A 151 2.87 -27.62 -1.21
C GLY A 151 1.82 -27.17 -2.23
N ARG A 152 1.37 -25.91 -2.20
CA ARG A 152 0.70 -25.26 -3.35
C ARG A 152 1.62 -24.24 -4.03
#